data_AF-A0A842W0L6-F1
#
_entry.id   AF-A0A842W0L6-F1
#
_cell.length_a   1.000
_cell.length_b   1.000
_cell.length_c   1.000
_cell.angle_alpha   90.00
_cell.angle_beta   90.00
_cell.angle_gamma   90.00
#
_symmetry.space_group_name_H-M   'P 1'
#
loop_
_entity.id
_entity.type
_entity.pdbx_description
1 polymer ?
#
loop_
_entity_poly.entity_id
_entity_poly.type
_entity_poly.pdbx_seq_one_letter_code
_entity_poly.pdbx_strand_id
1 'polypeptide(L)' 'HYNCPTHIYGTVLSEEDILAKRYNFTDDTEEGDFVIVLNTGAYTHTFSNRFPYYRPKFYIIEDKTIQLISENY' A
#
# COMPACT_ATOMS: atom_id res chain seq x y z
N HIS A 1 -20.89 7.31 11.81
CA HIS A 1 -19.65 6.75 11.26
C HIS A 1 -19.54 5.31 11.71
N TYR A 2 -19.97 4.40 10.84
CA TYR A 2 -19.85 2.97 11.06
C TYR A 2 -18.94 2.44 9.96
N ASN A 3 -17.90 1.70 10.34
CA ASN A 3 -17.07 1.05 9.35
C ASN A 3 -17.89 0.03 8.56
N CYS A 4 -17.58 -0.10 7.27
CA CYS A 4 -18.23 -1.05 6.38
C CYS A 4 -17.19 -2.00 5.76
N PRO A 5 -17.58 -3.23 5.39
CA PRO A 5 -16.69 -4.15 4.67
C PRO A 5 -16.39 -3.63 3.27
N THR A 6 -15.14 -3.20 3.04
CA THR A 6 -14.67 -2.55 1.82
C THR A 6 -13.56 -3.34 1.16
N HIS A 7 -13.52 -3.32 -0.17
CA HIS A 7 -12.41 -3.83 -0.96
C HIS A 7 -11.47 -2.68 -1.32
N ILE A 8 -10.17 -2.87 -1.09
CA ILE A 8 -9.13 -1.94 -1.55
C ILE A 8 -8.46 -2.59 -2.75
N TYR A 9 -8.66 -1.98 -3.92
CA TYR A 9 -8.07 -2.43 -5.18
C TYR A 9 -6.74 -1.73 -5.43
N GLY A 10 -5.86 -2.40 -6.15
CA GLY A 10 -4.69 -1.74 -6.73
C GLY A 10 -5.07 -0.97 -8.01
N THR A 11 -4.06 -0.48 -8.70
CA THR A 11 -4.23 0.39 -9.88
C THR A 11 -4.03 -0.35 -11.21
N VAL A 12 -3.67 -1.64 -11.18
CA VAL A 12 -3.58 -2.47 -12.38
C VAL A 12 -4.99 -2.79 -12.88
N LEU A 13 -5.16 -2.73 -14.20
CA LEU A 13 -6.42 -3.08 -14.87
C LEU A 13 -6.65 -4.60 -14.86
N SER A 14 -6.88 -5.16 -13.68
CA SER A 14 -7.18 -6.57 -13.43
C SER A 14 -8.16 -6.70 -12.26
N GLU A 15 -9.15 -7.59 -12.39
CA GLU A 15 -10.06 -7.92 -11.29
C GLU A 15 -9.37 -8.63 -10.12
N GLU A 16 -8.15 -9.15 -10.37
CA GLU A 16 -7.32 -9.83 -9.38
C GLU A 16 -6.41 -8.87 -8.59
N ASP A 17 -6.31 -7.60 -9.00
CA ASP A 17 -5.46 -6.61 -8.32
C ASP A 17 -6.15 -6.06 -7.06
N ILE A 18 -6.15 -6.87 -6.01
CA ILE A 18 -6.80 -6.57 -4.73
C ILE A 18 -5.75 -6.51 -3.62
N LEU A 19 -5.61 -5.34 -2.99
CA LEU A 19 -4.71 -5.12 -1.84
C LEU A 19 -5.32 -5.63 -0.53
N ALA A 20 -6.63 -5.42 -0.34
CA ALA A 20 -7.36 -5.92 0.82
C ALA A 20 -8.80 -6.27 0.45
N LYS A 21 -9.28 -7.44 0.91
CA LYS A 21 -10.60 -7.97 0.55
C LYS A 21 -11.55 -7.92 1.74
N ARG A 22 -12.67 -7.19 1.61
CA ARG A 22 -13.74 -7.07 2.65
C ARG A 22 -13.19 -6.65 4.02
N TYR A 23 -12.28 -5.69 4.03
CA TYR A 23 -11.72 -5.16 5.27
C TYR A 23 -12.70 -4.17 5.90
N ASN A 24 -12.79 -4.16 7.24
CA ASN A 24 -13.65 -3.21 7.94
C ASN A 24 -13.01 -1.82 7.90
N PHE A 25 -13.52 -0.93 7.05
CA PHE A 25 -12.89 0.34 6.72
C PHE A 25 -13.87 1.52 6.86
N THR A 26 -13.33 2.73 7.00
CA THR A 26 -14.15 3.94 7.03
C THR A 26 -14.77 4.22 5.67
N ASP A 27 -15.97 4.80 5.67
CA ASP A 27 -16.69 5.30 4.51
C ASP A 27 -16.34 6.75 4.15
N ASP A 28 -15.57 7.44 5.00
CA ASP A 28 -15.25 8.87 4.88
C ASP A 28 -13.90 9.13 4.19
N THR A 29 -13.51 8.32 3.20
CA THR A 29 -12.27 8.55 2.43
C THR A 29 -12.52 9.44 1.23
N GLU A 30 -11.66 10.44 1.05
CA GLU A 30 -11.67 11.34 -0.10
C GLU A 30 -10.40 11.19 -0.95
N GLU A 31 -10.46 11.69 -2.20
CA GLU A 31 -9.28 11.75 -3.05
C GLU A 31 -8.21 12.63 -2.41
N GLY A 32 -6.99 12.10 -2.29
CA GLY A 32 -5.86 12.77 -1.66
C GLY A 32 -5.54 12.26 -0.25
N ASP A 33 -6.43 11.46 0.36
CA ASP A 33 -6.14 10.81 1.64
C ASP A 33 -5.02 9.76 1.51
N PHE A 34 -4.24 9.62 2.58
CA PHE A 34 -3.20 8.60 2.67
C PHE A 34 -3.71 7.35 3.37
N VAL A 35 -3.66 6.21 2.66
CA VAL A 35 -3.96 4.89 3.19
C VAL A 35 -2.66 4.08 3.33
N ILE A 36 -2.46 3.45 4.48
CA ILE A 36 -1.27 2.63 4.77
C ILE A 36 -1.68 1.16 4.93
N VAL A 37 -1.02 0.27 4.19
CA VAL A 37 -1.12 -1.18 4.38
C VAL A 37 0.02 -1.65 5.27
N LEU A 38 -0.33 -2.17 6.45
CA LEU A 38 0.62 -2.62 7.47
C LEU A 38 1.06 -4.08 7.24
N ASN A 39 2.09 -4.50 7.97
CA ASN A 39 2.66 -5.84 7.92
C ASN A 39 3.19 -6.26 6.54
N THR A 40 3.63 -5.28 5.73
CA THR A 40 4.21 -5.48 4.39
C THR A 40 5.74 -5.67 4.40
N GLY A 41 6.36 -5.80 5.58
CA GLY A 41 7.82 -5.88 5.73
C GLY A 41 8.42 -7.21 5.26
N ALA A 42 7.65 -8.30 5.30
CA ALA A 42 8.09 -9.61 4.84
C ALA A 42 7.40 -9.96 3.51
N TYR A 43 8.17 -10.48 2.56
CA TYR A 43 7.71 -11.06 1.29
C TYR A 43 7.05 -10.09 0.28
N THR A 44 6.44 -8.98 0.69
CA THR A 44 5.80 -8.02 -0.23
C THR A 44 6.79 -7.48 -1.27
N HIS A 45 7.95 -7.00 -0.83
CA HIS A 45 8.98 -6.55 -1.77
C HIS A 45 9.62 -7.72 -2.54
N THR A 46 9.89 -8.82 -1.86
CA THR A 46 10.56 -9.99 -2.45
C THR A 46 9.78 -10.58 -3.63
N PHE A 47 8.44 -10.59 -3.55
CA PHE A 47 7.57 -11.08 -4.63
C PHE A 47 7.08 -10.00 -5.59
N SER A 48 7.55 -8.76 -5.48
CA SER A 48 7.17 -7.67 -6.39
C SER A 48 7.63 -7.97 -7.83
N ASN A 49 6.67 -8.14 -8.75
CA ASN A 49 6.93 -8.32 -10.18
C ASN A 49 7.20 -7.00 -10.95
N ARG A 50 7.04 -5.83 -10.29
CA ARG A 50 7.26 -4.48 -10.85
C ARG A 50 6.43 -4.17 -12.09
N PHE A 51 5.34 -4.90 -12.34
CA PHE A 51 4.52 -4.67 -13.50
C PHE A 51 3.25 -3.93 -13.11
N PRO A 52 2.87 -2.83 -13.80
CA PRO A 52 3.61 -2.01 -14.75
C PRO A 52 4.41 -0.86 -14.09
N TYR A 53 4.65 -0.91 -12.77
CA TYR A 53 5.16 0.24 -12.00
C TYR A 53 6.61 0.06 -11.52
N TYR A 54 7.30 1.20 -11.36
CA TYR A 54 8.60 1.24 -10.69
C TYR A 54 8.53 0.63 -9.29
N ARG A 55 9.67 0.12 -8.82
CA ARG A 55 9.78 -0.27 -7.41
C ARG A 55 9.43 0.92 -6.52
N PRO A 56 8.75 0.70 -5.38
CA PRO A 56 8.54 1.76 -4.41
C PRO A 56 9.87 2.11 -3.72
N LYS A 57 9.98 3.37 -3.27
CA LYS A 57 11.08 3.82 -2.41
C LYS A 57 10.94 3.19 -1.03
N PHE A 58 12.07 2.80 -0.44
CA PHE A 58 12.09 2.30 0.93
C PHE A 58 12.71 3.34 1.85
N TYR A 59 11.99 3.63 2.93
CA TYR A 59 12.44 4.55 3.98
C TYR A 59 12.53 3.79 5.29
N ILE A 60 13.55 4.11 6.09
CA ILE A 60 13.65 3.73 7.49
C ILE A 60 13.34 4.96 8.35
N ILE A 61 12.56 4.75 9.40
CA ILE A 61 12.16 5.82 10.34
C ILE A 61 12.69 5.43 11.72
N GLU A 62 13.66 6.19 12.22
CA GLU A 62 14.31 5.99 13.51
C GLU A 62 14.47 7.34 14.21
N ASP A 63 14.13 7.43 15.49
CA ASP A 63 14.32 8.66 16.29
C ASP A 63 13.80 9.96 15.65
N LYS A 64 12.64 9.88 14.99
CA LYS A 64 12.00 10.98 14.22
C LYS A 64 12.80 11.44 12.99
N THR A 65 13.81 10.69 12.58
CA THR A 65 14.52 10.86 11.31
C THR A 65 13.94 9.92 10.27
N ILE A 66 13.93 10.37 9.01
CA ILE A 66 13.48 9.58 7.86
C ILE A 66 14.68 9.47 6.93
N GLN A 67 15.15 8.24 6.69
CA GLN A 67 16.27 7.97 5.80
C GLN A 67 15.81 7.09 4.64
N LEU A 68 16.18 7.49 3.42
CA LEU A 68 15.99 6.68 2.22
C LEU A 68 17.03 5.55 2.19
N ILE A 69 16.57 4.30 2.07
CA ILE A 69 17.44 3.12 2.03
C ILE A 69 17.45 2.42 0.66
N SER A 70 16.47 2.71 -0.20
CA SER A 70 16.45 2.19 -1.57
C SER A 70 15.67 3.12 -2.51
N GLU A 71 16.28 3.45 -3.65
CA GLU A 71 15.68 4.24 -4.74
C GLU A 71 15.09 3.38 -5.85
N ASN A 72 14.23 4.00 -6.65
CA ASN A 72 13.61 3.41 -7.82
C ASN A 72 14.66 3.34 -8.94
N TYR A 73 15.18 2.15 -9.22
CA TYR A 73 15.95 1.86 -10.46
C TYR A 73 15.03 1.25 -11.52
#